data_AF-A0A183AHW5-F1
#
_entry.id   AF-A0A183AHW5-F1
#
_cell.length_a   1.000
_cell.length_b   1.000
_cell.length_c   1.000
_cell.angle_alpha   90.00
_cell.angle_beta   90.00
_cell.angle_gamma   90.00
#
_symmetry.space_group_name_H-M   'P 1'
#
loop_
_entity.id
_entity.type
_entity.pdbx_description
1 polymer ?
#
loop_
_entity_poly.entity_id
_entity_poly.type
_entity_poly.pdbx_seq_one_letter_code
_entity_poly.pdbx_strand_id
1 'polypeptide(L)'
;MKAKDFAVFFVSFVVYLNAIPCGFVFDDASAVKDNQDLRPTTSWLELFKNDFWGTPMQQERSHKSYRPVTVLTFRWNYMLHELHPSGYHLVNVVLHSIVAVLFYRLSSGFLDEEAAFVSSLFFALPPVHTEAAKMMLVFANKLLPFDNPAAHATPLVRRLTHSYLIPVNLLLLLFPSGLCADWTVGSLRLIQDWTDPRNVCTVFAFGWLLFMTFWALLPHLSPRYTLTLVLALGLMVFPFLPASNLFFPVGFVVAERVLYTPSLGFSLLFGLGYSRGASEADEKLARHEVKSTDSIAYDEYNLFSSALKVNGNNAKMWNNVGHALEAEGRFEEALGYFRKAVKYIGSPNDIGARINVGRTYVNLRMPEKAEEAYFGALDYFPKPRKGQTYYTRVAPKDLMVFINLANLYMNKSPPQLDEAGQLLRRAISLRSDFVDAYQNYGSVLIKQGKLQEAEAAFRTAIIYQERNADLHYNLGVVLLDMSRKSEGMDSLKQALFLRQDHMVVVNIVSRSTSSRYVCASGWMGPILDSFASRGPFCATFQYNMIKGHAPI
;
A
#
# COMPACT_ATOMS: atom_id res chain seq x y z
N MET A 1 14.97 -11.86 -35.32
CA MET A 1 13.74 -12.49 -34.77
C MET A 1 13.00 -13.18 -35.90
N LYS A 2 12.44 -14.37 -35.67
CA LYS A 2 11.52 -15.00 -36.64
C LYS A 2 10.22 -14.18 -36.69
N ALA A 3 9.44 -14.26 -37.78
CA ALA A 3 8.22 -13.45 -37.95
C ALA A 3 7.22 -13.61 -36.79
N LYS A 4 7.03 -14.84 -36.27
CA LYS A 4 6.16 -15.11 -35.12
C LYS A 4 6.73 -14.58 -33.80
N ASP A 5 8.05 -14.59 -33.58
CA ASP A 5 8.65 -13.93 -32.39
C ASP A 5 8.27 -12.44 -32.38
N PHE A 6 8.34 -11.78 -33.55
CA PHE A 6 7.97 -10.38 -33.69
C PHE A 6 6.48 -10.15 -33.48
N ALA A 7 5.62 -11.01 -34.03
CA ALA A 7 4.18 -10.90 -33.83
C ALA A 7 3.78 -11.02 -32.35
N VAL A 8 4.31 -12.00 -31.61
CA VAL A 8 4.05 -12.17 -30.17
C VAL A 8 4.52 -10.95 -29.38
N PHE A 9 5.73 -10.46 -29.66
CA PHE A 9 6.25 -9.25 -29.01
C PHE A 9 5.36 -8.04 -29.30
N PHE A 10 5.02 -7.81 -30.57
CA PHE A 10 4.26 -6.65 -31.00
C PHE A 10 2.85 -6.64 -30.42
N VAL A 11 2.14 -7.78 -30.47
CA VAL A 11 0.80 -7.90 -29.89
C VAL A 11 0.84 -7.66 -28.38
N SER A 12 1.76 -8.32 -27.66
CA SER A 12 1.94 -8.13 -26.22
C SER A 12 2.22 -6.67 -25.87
N PHE A 13 3.08 -6.00 -26.65
CA PHE A 13 3.43 -4.60 -26.42
C PHE A 13 2.25 -3.65 -26.67
N VAL A 14 1.57 -3.80 -27.81
CA VAL A 14 0.48 -2.90 -28.24
C VAL A 14 -0.70 -2.94 -27.28
N VAL A 15 -1.04 -4.12 -26.77
CA VAL A 15 -2.19 -4.31 -25.87
C VAL A 15 -2.03 -3.54 -24.55
N TYR A 16 -0.80 -3.33 -24.09
CA TYR A 16 -0.50 -2.59 -22.87
C TYR A 16 0.02 -1.16 -23.10
N LEU A 17 -0.04 -0.64 -24.33
CA LEU A 17 0.35 0.75 -24.61
C LEU A 17 -0.46 1.77 -23.81
N ASN A 18 -1.73 1.46 -23.55
CA ASN A 18 -2.63 2.29 -22.74
C ASN A 18 -2.18 2.41 -21.26
N ALA A 19 -1.29 1.53 -20.78
CA ALA A 19 -0.75 1.61 -19.42
C ALA A 19 0.40 2.60 -19.26
N ILE A 20 1.11 2.95 -20.36
CA ILE A 20 2.27 3.85 -20.32
C ILE A 20 1.93 5.27 -19.81
N PRO A 21 0.82 5.92 -20.22
CA PRO A 21 0.49 7.25 -19.73
C PRO A 21 -0.10 7.27 -18.31
N CYS A 22 -0.30 6.12 -17.66
CA CYS A 22 -0.87 6.05 -16.32
C CYS A 22 0.06 6.65 -15.25
N GLY A 23 -0.53 7.13 -14.15
CA GLY A 23 0.21 7.62 -12.99
C GLY A 23 0.57 6.51 -12.01
N PHE A 24 1.48 6.80 -11.08
CA PHE A 24 1.67 5.95 -9.89
C PHE A 24 0.41 6.01 -9.02
N VAL A 25 -0.16 4.85 -8.72
CA VAL A 25 -1.37 4.69 -7.89
C VAL A 25 -1.10 3.78 -6.70
N PHE A 26 -1.75 4.03 -5.56
CA PHE A 26 -1.75 3.13 -4.40
C PHE A 26 -0.33 2.67 -3.96
N ASP A 27 -0.03 1.36 -3.98
CA ASP A 27 1.26 0.81 -3.56
C ASP A 27 2.45 1.38 -4.36
N ASP A 28 2.26 1.84 -5.60
CA ASP A 28 3.35 2.37 -6.44
C ASP A 28 3.89 3.68 -5.88
N ALA A 29 3.01 4.52 -5.35
CA ALA A 29 3.42 5.77 -4.71
C ALA A 29 4.35 5.49 -3.53
N SER A 30 3.95 4.55 -2.66
CA SER A 30 4.76 4.20 -1.49
C SER A 30 6.06 3.47 -1.89
N ALA A 31 5.99 2.56 -2.86
CA ALA A 31 7.13 1.73 -3.27
C ALA A 31 8.17 2.50 -4.12
N VAL A 32 7.76 3.61 -4.77
CA VAL A 32 8.63 4.38 -5.68
C VAL A 32 8.84 5.83 -5.22
N LYS A 33 7.77 6.59 -4.95
CA LYS A 33 7.86 8.02 -4.58
C LYS A 33 8.34 8.24 -3.15
N ASP A 34 7.94 7.39 -2.23
CA ASP A 34 8.29 7.57 -0.81
C ASP A 34 9.51 6.74 -0.41
N ASN A 35 9.82 5.70 -1.19
CA ASN A 35 10.89 4.77 -0.91
C ASN A 35 12.29 5.40 -1.08
N GLN A 36 13.00 5.55 0.04
CA GLN A 36 14.33 6.13 0.09
C GLN A 36 15.40 5.22 -0.52
N ASP A 37 15.16 3.91 -0.64
CA ASP A 37 16.15 2.98 -1.18
C ASP A 37 16.44 3.23 -2.66
N LEU A 38 15.51 3.85 -3.39
CA LEU A 38 15.67 4.21 -4.80
C LEU A 38 16.55 5.45 -4.99
N ARG A 39 16.77 6.24 -3.94
CA ARG A 39 17.48 7.52 -4.03
C ARG A 39 18.99 7.31 -4.17
N PRO A 40 19.69 8.10 -5.02
CA PRO A 40 21.15 8.00 -5.18
C PRO A 40 21.93 8.22 -3.88
N THR A 41 21.36 8.99 -2.95
CA THR A 41 21.92 9.29 -1.62
C THR A 41 21.92 8.09 -0.68
N THR A 42 21.07 7.09 -0.92
CA THR A 42 20.95 5.91 -0.06
C THR A 42 21.88 4.81 -0.56
N SER A 43 22.67 4.19 0.33
CA SER A 43 23.57 3.09 -0.06
C SER A 43 22.82 1.91 -0.68
N TRP A 44 23.41 1.28 -1.69
CA TRP A 44 22.87 0.05 -2.31
C TRP A 44 22.72 -1.11 -1.33
N LEU A 45 23.47 -1.12 -0.22
CA LEU A 45 23.36 -2.19 0.78
C LEU A 45 22.08 -2.09 1.62
N GLU A 46 21.45 -0.92 1.69
CA GLU A 46 20.24 -0.73 2.52
C GLU A 46 19.03 -1.45 1.92
N LEU A 47 18.93 -1.57 0.60
CA LEU A 47 17.84 -2.31 -0.06
C LEU A 47 17.80 -3.82 0.32
N PHE A 48 18.92 -4.38 0.79
CA PHE A 48 19.00 -5.76 1.27
C PHE A 48 18.68 -5.89 2.77
N LYS A 49 18.48 -4.78 3.47
CA LYS A 49 18.12 -4.73 4.89
C LYS A 49 16.69 -4.23 5.11
N ASN A 50 16.11 -3.59 4.11
CA ASN A 50 14.79 -2.98 4.16
C ASN A 50 13.73 -3.88 3.52
N ASP A 51 12.47 -3.63 3.85
CA ASP A 51 11.34 -4.21 3.15
C ASP A 51 11.09 -3.50 1.80
N PHE A 52 10.10 -3.99 1.07
CA PHE A 52 9.71 -3.53 -0.25
C PHE A 52 9.44 -2.01 -0.35
N TRP A 53 9.08 -1.35 0.75
CA TRP A 53 8.79 0.09 0.79
C TRP A 53 9.94 0.92 1.37
N GLY A 54 11.10 0.30 1.63
CA GLY A 54 12.26 0.99 2.19
C GLY A 54 12.24 1.13 3.71
N THR A 55 11.40 0.36 4.42
CA THR A 55 11.39 0.34 5.89
C THR A 55 12.33 -0.75 6.42
N PRO A 56 13.25 -0.45 7.35
CA PRO A 56 14.17 -1.47 7.88
C PRO A 56 13.47 -2.70 8.46
N MET A 57 13.90 -3.88 8.03
CA MET A 57 13.27 -5.17 8.38
C MET A 57 13.28 -5.46 9.88
N GLN A 58 14.09 -4.78 10.70
CA GLN A 58 14.08 -4.94 12.15
C GLN A 58 12.95 -4.15 12.84
N GLN A 59 12.46 -3.06 12.24
CA GLN A 59 11.46 -2.19 12.85
C GLN A 59 10.09 -2.88 12.93
N GLU A 60 9.36 -2.70 14.04
CA GLU A 60 8.03 -3.32 14.19
C GLU A 60 7.04 -2.84 13.12
N ARG A 61 7.17 -1.58 12.69
CA ARG A 61 6.35 -0.98 11.62
C ARG A 61 6.67 -1.50 10.22
N SER A 62 7.78 -2.21 10.02
CA SER A 62 8.09 -2.81 8.73
C SER A 62 7.05 -3.88 8.38
N HIS A 63 6.61 -3.88 7.13
CA HIS A 63 5.67 -4.87 6.61
C HIS A 63 6.32 -6.25 6.46
N LYS A 64 7.65 -6.34 6.58
CA LYS A 64 8.45 -7.58 6.44
C LYS A 64 8.43 -8.20 5.04
N SER A 65 8.01 -7.42 4.04
CA SER A 65 7.99 -7.85 2.64
C SER A 65 9.38 -7.75 2.02
N TYR A 66 10.15 -8.83 2.02
CA TYR A 66 11.51 -8.81 1.50
C TYR A 66 11.55 -9.05 -0.03
N ARG A 67 11.92 -8.02 -0.80
CA ARG A 67 11.99 -8.07 -2.29
C ARG A 67 13.15 -7.25 -2.88
N PRO A 68 14.39 -7.55 -2.52
CA PRO A 68 15.54 -6.73 -2.88
C PRO A 68 15.73 -6.61 -4.40
N VAL A 69 15.45 -7.68 -5.16
CA VAL A 69 15.61 -7.67 -6.62
C VAL A 69 14.58 -6.76 -7.29
N THR A 70 13.33 -6.74 -6.81
CA THR A 70 12.31 -5.81 -7.31
C THR A 70 12.65 -4.37 -6.97
N VAL A 71 13.10 -4.09 -5.74
CA VAL A 71 13.51 -2.73 -5.35
C VAL A 71 14.73 -2.29 -6.16
N LEU A 72 15.64 -3.21 -6.47
CA LEU A 72 16.78 -2.97 -7.35
C LEU A 72 16.35 -2.56 -8.78
N THR A 73 15.36 -3.24 -9.37
CA THR A 73 14.85 -2.81 -10.69
C THR A 73 14.21 -1.44 -10.64
N PHE A 74 13.48 -1.09 -9.56
CA PHE A 74 12.93 0.25 -9.37
C PHE A 74 14.00 1.32 -9.22
N ARG A 75 15.11 0.99 -8.56
CA ARG A 75 16.26 1.88 -8.42
C ARG A 75 16.96 2.11 -9.76
N TRP A 76 17.12 1.09 -10.59
CA TRP A 76 17.62 1.26 -11.96
C TRP A 76 16.68 2.11 -12.82
N ASN A 77 15.36 1.90 -12.72
CA ASN A 77 14.39 2.76 -13.39
C ASN A 77 14.48 4.21 -12.90
N TYR A 78 14.65 4.43 -11.60
CA TYR A 78 14.83 5.77 -11.03
C TYR A 78 16.08 6.47 -11.60
N MET A 79 17.16 5.74 -11.86
CA MET A 79 18.36 6.31 -12.48
C MET A 79 18.16 6.78 -13.92
N LEU A 80 17.19 6.19 -14.64
CA LEU A 80 16.91 6.51 -16.04
C LEU A 80 15.76 7.51 -16.21
N HIS A 81 14.76 7.44 -15.33
CA HIS A 81 13.47 8.12 -15.48
C HIS A 81 13.02 8.88 -14.23
N GLU A 82 13.80 8.88 -13.16
CA GLU A 82 13.48 9.50 -11.87
C GLU A 82 12.07 9.10 -11.38
N LEU A 83 11.17 10.06 -11.19
CA LEU A 83 9.79 9.83 -10.76
C LEU A 83 8.77 9.94 -11.90
N HIS A 84 9.20 9.78 -13.16
CA HIS A 84 8.28 9.72 -14.30
C HIS A 84 7.65 8.32 -14.42
N PRO A 85 6.32 8.15 -14.20
CA PRO A 85 5.67 6.84 -14.19
C PRO A 85 5.79 6.08 -15.52
N SER A 86 5.76 6.81 -16.64
CA SER A 86 5.81 6.23 -17.98
C SER A 86 7.05 5.38 -18.23
N GLY A 87 8.19 5.73 -17.64
CA GLY A 87 9.41 4.93 -17.73
C GLY A 87 9.27 3.57 -17.05
N TYR A 88 8.64 3.53 -15.87
CA TYR A 88 8.40 2.29 -15.12
C TYR A 88 7.42 1.38 -15.86
N HIS A 89 6.31 1.93 -16.36
CA HIS A 89 5.33 1.19 -17.12
C HIS A 89 5.91 0.67 -18.44
N LEU A 90 6.69 1.49 -19.16
CA LEU A 90 7.37 1.06 -20.39
C LEU A 90 8.29 -0.14 -20.14
N VAL A 91 9.12 -0.09 -19.09
CA VAL A 91 10.02 -1.19 -18.74
C VAL A 91 9.23 -2.47 -18.43
N ASN A 92 8.12 -2.38 -17.70
CA ASN A 92 7.28 -3.55 -17.41
C ASN A 92 6.62 -4.12 -18.67
N VAL A 93 6.10 -3.27 -19.57
CA VAL A 93 5.51 -3.70 -20.85
C VAL A 93 6.55 -4.40 -21.73
N VAL A 94 7.78 -3.86 -21.80
CA VAL A 94 8.89 -4.50 -22.54
C VAL A 94 9.27 -5.84 -21.92
N LEU A 95 9.41 -5.91 -20.59
CA LEU A 95 9.73 -7.15 -19.89
C LEU A 95 8.66 -8.22 -20.09
N HIS A 96 7.37 -7.85 -20.01
CA HIS A 96 6.27 -8.77 -20.28
C HIS A 96 6.29 -9.27 -21.74
N SER A 97 6.55 -8.37 -22.69
CA SER A 97 6.67 -8.72 -24.12
C SER A 97 7.83 -9.69 -24.37
N ILE A 98 8.97 -9.51 -23.68
CA ILE A 98 10.09 -10.46 -23.71
C ILE A 98 9.68 -11.81 -23.13
N VAL A 99 9.01 -11.82 -21.97
CA VAL A 99 8.52 -13.06 -21.35
C VAL A 99 7.53 -13.80 -22.26
N ALA A 100 6.65 -13.09 -22.96
CA ALA A 100 5.74 -13.69 -23.93
C ALA A 100 6.48 -14.36 -25.09
N VAL A 101 7.55 -13.74 -25.62
CA VAL A 101 8.40 -14.36 -26.65
C VAL A 101 9.17 -15.56 -26.11
N LEU A 102 9.72 -15.46 -24.90
CA LEU A 102 10.38 -16.60 -24.26
C LEU A 102 9.42 -17.76 -24.04
N PHE A 103 8.17 -17.47 -23.64
CA PHE A 103 7.12 -18.45 -23.50
C PHE A 103 6.73 -19.08 -24.84
N TYR A 104 6.63 -18.31 -25.93
CA TYR A 104 6.43 -18.85 -27.28
C TYR A 104 7.54 -19.83 -27.68
N ARG A 105 8.80 -19.48 -27.39
CA ARG A 105 9.94 -20.37 -27.70
C ARG A 105 9.93 -21.63 -26.84
N LEU A 106 9.56 -21.51 -25.57
CA LEU A 106 9.37 -22.64 -24.67
C LEU A 106 8.26 -23.54 -25.21
N SER A 107 7.06 -22.99 -25.48
CA SER A 107 5.88 -23.74 -25.92
C SER A 107 6.11 -24.42 -27.27
N SER A 108 6.89 -23.82 -28.17
CA SER A 108 7.28 -24.42 -29.46
C SER A 108 8.11 -25.71 -29.32
N GLY A 109 8.69 -25.97 -28.14
CA GLY A 109 9.34 -27.26 -27.84
C GLY A 109 8.37 -28.38 -27.46
N PHE A 110 7.12 -28.04 -27.13
CA PHE A 110 6.11 -28.93 -26.54
C PHE A 110 4.82 -29.04 -27.38
N LEU A 111 4.54 -28.04 -28.20
CA LEU A 111 3.37 -27.90 -29.06
C LEU A 111 3.80 -27.69 -30.51
N ASP A 112 2.91 -27.99 -31.45
CA ASP A 112 3.10 -27.63 -32.85
C ASP A 112 3.11 -26.10 -33.00
N GLU A 113 3.76 -25.60 -34.06
CA GLU A 113 4.09 -24.18 -34.19
C GLU A 113 2.87 -23.24 -34.13
N GLU A 114 1.72 -23.66 -34.67
CA GLU A 114 0.48 -22.89 -34.60
C GLU A 114 -0.13 -22.89 -33.18
N ALA A 115 -0.17 -24.05 -32.53
CA ALA A 115 -0.67 -24.18 -31.17
C ALA A 115 0.22 -23.46 -30.14
N ALA A 116 1.54 -23.49 -30.34
CA ALA A 116 2.50 -22.73 -29.55
C ALA A 116 2.27 -21.22 -29.71
N PHE A 117 2.01 -20.76 -30.94
CA PHE A 117 1.72 -19.37 -31.24
C PHE A 117 0.42 -18.91 -30.57
N VAL A 118 -0.68 -19.65 -30.77
CA VAL A 118 -1.98 -19.37 -30.14
C VAL A 118 -1.88 -19.40 -28.61
N SER A 119 -1.17 -20.37 -28.03
CA SER A 119 -0.89 -20.45 -26.60
C SER A 119 -0.16 -19.20 -26.09
N SER A 120 0.84 -18.71 -26.82
CA SER A 120 1.60 -17.53 -26.44
C SER A 120 0.81 -16.23 -26.56
N LEU A 121 -0.06 -16.10 -27.56
CA LEU A 121 -1.00 -14.98 -27.63
C LEU A 121 -2.00 -15.06 -26.47
N PHE A 122 -2.52 -16.24 -26.16
CA PHE A 122 -3.40 -16.44 -25.01
C PHE A 122 -2.72 -16.11 -23.67
N PHE A 123 -1.40 -16.22 -23.55
CA PHE A 123 -0.65 -15.75 -22.38
C PHE A 123 -0.38 -14.24 -22.40
N ALA A 124 -0.20 -13.63 -23.57
CA ALA A 124 0.17 -12.22 -23.71
C ALA A 124 -0.99 -11.24 -23.51
N LEU A 125 -2.23 -11.72 -23.62
CA LEU A 125 -3.45 -10.89 -23.66
C LEU A 125 -4.25 -10.78 -22.33
N PRO A 126 -4.26 -11.78 -21.41
CA PRO A 126 -5.18 -11.79 -20.28
C PRO A 126 -5.06 -10.56 -19.36
N PRO A 127 -6.20 -10.03 -18.87
CA PRO A 127 -6.25 -9.04 -17.80
C PRO A 127 -5.57 -9.46 -16.49
N VAL A 128 -5.32 -10.76 -16.26
CA VAL A 128 -4.48 -11.23 -15.14
C VAL A 128 -3.06 -10.62 -15.19
N HIS A 129 -2.62 -10.15 -16.36
CA HIS A 129 -1.32 -9.53 -16.55
C HIS A 129 -1.34 -8.00 -16.47
N THR A 130 -2.52 -7.34 -16.54
CA THR A 130 -2.60 -5.87 -16.52
C THR A 130 -2.06 -5.28 -15.23
N GLU A 131 -2.34 -5.92 -14.09
CA GLU A 131 -1.86 -5.48 -12.79
C GLU A 131 -0.57 -6.21 -12.37
N ALA A 132 -0.27 -7.42 -12.86
CA ALA A 132 1.06 -8.02 -12.66
C ALA A 132 2.19 -7.25 -13.38
N ALA A 133 1.86 -6.53 -14.45
CA ALA A 133 2.72 -5.53 -15.08
C ALA A 133 2.76 -4.19 -14.31
N LYS A 134 2.01 -4.04 -13.21
CA LYS A 134 1.88 -2.80 -12.42
C LYS A 134 2.21 -2.95 -10.94
N MET A 135 1.98 -4.08 -10.27
CA MET A 135 2.16 -4.26 -8.82
C MET A 135 2.61 -5.68 -8.38
N MET A 136 3.20 -5.78 -7.18
CA MET A 136 3.90 -7.01 -6.69
C MET A 136 3.63 -7.41 -5.20
N LEU A 137 4.04 -8.63 -4.82
CA LEU A 137 3.43 -9.57 -3.83
C LEU A 137 3.76 -9.47 -2.32
N VAL A 138 2.72 -9.16 -1.55
CA VAL A 138 2.50 -9.25 -0.08
C VAL A 138 2.83 -10.54 0.69
N PHE A 139 4.00 -10.75 1.32
CA PHE A 139 4.11 -11.67 2.47
C PHE A 139 4.20 -10.89 3.78
N ALA A 140 3.20 -11.07 4.67
CA ALA A 140 3.18 -10.48 6.00
C ALA A 140 3.39 -11.56 7.06
N ASN A 141 4.34 -11.36 7.98
CA ASN A 141 4.65 -12.29 9.07
C ASN A 141 3.64 -12.25 10.24
N LYS A 142 2.64 -11.36 10.19
CA LYS A 142 1.62 -11.23 11.24
C LYS A 142 0.26 -10.93 10.60
N LEU A 143 -0.49 -11.99 10.37
CA LEU A 143 -1.82 -11.92 9.76
C LEU A 143 -2.82 -11.41 10.79
N LEU A 144 -3.29 -10.18 10.63
CA LEU A 144 -4.42 -9.73 11.42
C LEU A 144 -5.66 -10.53 11.00
N PRO A 145 -6.60 -10.81 11.92
CA PRO A 145 -7.87 -11.46 11.58
C PRO A 145 -8.62 -10.78 10.42
N PHE A 146 -8.41 -9.48 10.26
CA PHE A 146 -8.93 -8.68 9.16
C PHE A 146 -8.29 -9.00 7.79
N ASP A 147 -6.99 -9.31 7.75
CA ASP A 147 -6.25 -9.55 6.50
C ASP A 147 -6.64 -10.90 5.89
N ASN A 148 -6.79 -11.93 6.74
CA ASN A 148 -7.27 -13.24 6.33
C ASN A 148 -8.25 -13.82 7.38
N PRO A 149 -9.55 -13.53 7.25
CA PRO A 149 -10.56 -14.04 8.19
C PRO A 149 -10.62 -15.57 8.25
N ALA A 150 -10.34 -16.26 7.15
CA ALA A 150 -10.39 -17.72 7.09
C ALA A 150 -9.29 -18.38 7.93
N ALA A 151 -8.09 -17.77 7.99
CA ALA A 151 -6.98 -18.29 8.78
C ALA A 151 -7.30 -18.38 10.30
N HIS A 152 -8.17 -17.49 10.79
CA HIS A 152 -8.60 -17.39 12.18
C HIS A 152 -9.95 -18.07 12.48
N ALA A 153 -10.58 -18.69 11.48
CA ALA A 153 -11.86 -19.39 11.65
C ALA A 153 -11.68 -20.78 12.28
N THR A 154 -12.80 -21.44 12.60
CA THR A 154 -12.79 -22.82 13.11
C THR A 154 -12.13 -23.77 12.09
N PRO A 155 -11.55 -24.92 12.52
CA PRO A 155 -10.82 -25.80 11.62
C PRO A 155 -11.61 -26.26 10.39
N LEU A 156 -12.93 -26.47 10.54
CA LEU A 156 -13.80 -26.84 9.43
C LEU A 156 -13.97 -25.69 8.44
N VAL A 157 -14.43 -24.52 8.93
CA VAL A 157 -14.66 -23.31 8.12
C VAL A 157 -13.40 -22.90 7.38
N ARG A 158 -12.25 -22.94 8.07
CA ARG A 158 -10.94 -22.66 7.49
C ARG A 158 -10.62 -23.60 6.33
N ARG A 159 -10.74 -24.92 6.52
CA ARG A 159 -10.43 -25.90 5.47
C ARG A 159 -11.34 -25.77 4.26
N LEU A 160 -12.65 -25.63 4.47
CA LEU A 160 -13.61 -25.46 3.38
C LEU A 160 -13.33 -24.18 2.60
N THR A 161 -13.14 -23.06 3.31
CA THR A 161 -12.84 -21.77 2.68
C THR A 161 -11.51 -21.78 1.94
N HIS A 162 -10.44 -22.33 2.53
CA HIS A 162 -9.14 -22.44 1.87
C HIS A 162 -9.20 -23.34 0.62
N SER A 163 -9.94 -24.44 0.69
CA SER A 163 -10.12 -25.34 -0.46
C SER A 163 -10.89 -24.66 -1.61
N TYR A 164 -11.86 -23.80 -1.28
CA TYR A 164 -12.61 -23.02 -2.25
C TYR A 164 -11.79 -21.90 -2.93
N LEU A 165 -10.62 -21.55 -2.41
CA LEU A 165 -9.75 -20.58 -3.09
C LEU A 165 -9.19 -21.11 -4.41
N ILE A 166 -9.10 -22.43 -4.55
CA ILE A 166 -8.63 -23.08 -5.78
C ILE A 166 -9.61 -22.86 -6.94
N PRO A 167 -10.91 -23.23 -6.85
CA PRO A 167 -11.85 -22.94 -7.92
C PRO A 167 -11.98 -21.44 -8.20
N VAL A 168 -11.87 -20.55 -7.19
CA VAL A 168 -11.85 -19.09 -7.42
C VAL A 168 -10.67 -18.69 -8.30
N ASN A 169 -9.46 -19.15 -8.00
CA ASN A 169 -8.26 -18.84 -8.79
C ASN A 169 -8.30 -19.47 -10.20
N LEU A 170 -8.80 -20.71 -10.33
CA LEU A 170 -9.02 -21.33 -11.65
C LEU A 170 -10.05 -20.56 -12.49
N LEU A 171 -11.13 -20.10 -11.86
CA LEU A 171 -12.13 -19.27 -12.53
C LEU A 171 -11.56 -17.92 -12.97
N LEU A 172 -10.63 -17.32 -12.22
CA LEU A 172 -9.96 -16.08 -12.63
C LEU A 172 -9.01 -16.28 -13.81
N LEU A 173 -8.39 -17.46 -13.96
CA LEU A 173 -7.63 -17.81 -15.18
C LEU A 173 -8.55 -17.97 -16.40
N LEU A 174 -9.80 -18.43 -16.19
CA LEU A 174 -10.80 -18.63 -17.25
C LEU A 174 -11.61 -17.37 -17.58
N PHE A 175 -11.88 -16.53 -16.59
CA PHE A 175 -12.75 -15.35 -16.65
C PHE A 175 -12.21 -14.25 -15.71
N PRO A 176 -11.20 -13.49 -16.15
CA PRO A 176 -10.52 -12.50 -15.30
C PRO A 176 -11.33 -11.22 -15.06
N SER A 177 -12.60 -11.15 -15.49
CA SER A 177 -13.48 -10.01 -15.25
C SER A 177 -13.78 -9.74 -13.78
N GLY A 178 -13.52 -10.71 -12.91
CA GLY A 178 -13.66 -10.61 -11.47
C GLY A 178 -12.39 -10.16 -10.75
N LEU A 179 -11.34 -9.71 -11.44
CA LEU A 179 -10.14 -9.18 -10.79
C LEU A 179 -10.44 -7.89 -10.01
N CYS A 180 -9.73 -7.73 -8.90
CA CYS A 180 -9.90 -6.63 -7.97
C CYS A 180 -8.52 -6.28 -7.41
N ALA A 181 -8.26 -4.98 -7.25
CA ALA A 181 -6.98 -4.47 -6.73
C ALA A 181 -6.68 -4.96 -5.31
N ASP A 182 -7.71 -5.34 -4.55
CA ASP A 182 -7.57 -5.86 -3.19
C ASP A 182 -8.67 -6.87 -2.81
N TRP A 183 -8.25 -8.03 -2.30
CA TRP A 183 -9.11 -9.13 -1.87
C TRP A 183 -9.15 -9.33 -0.34
N THR A 184 -8.73 -8.33 0.44
CA THR A 184 -8.80 -8.35 1.92
C THR A 184 -10.23 -8.13 2.45
N VAL A 185 -10.47 -8.21 3.77
CA VAL A 185 -11.73 -7.76 4.42
C VAL A 185 -13.01 -8.42 3.92
N GLY A 186 -13.13 -9.75 4.04
CA GLY A 186 -14.38 -10.44 3.74
C GLY A 186 -14.79 -10.39 2.26
N SER A 187 -13.87 -10.03 1.37
CA SER A 187 -14.01 -10.14 -0.09
C SER A 187 -14.48 -11.52 -0.52
N LEU A 188 -14.03 -12.55 0.19
CA LEU A 188 -14.55 -13.91 0.08
C LEU A 188 -15.27 -14.27 1.38
N ARG A 189 -16.57 -14.55 1.26
CA ARG A 189 -17.39 -15.01 2.38
C ARG A 189 -16.91 -16.39 2.83
N LEU A 190 -16.77 -16.58 4.13
CA LEU A 190 -16.41 -17.87 4.71
C LEU A 190 -17.44 -18.94 4.34
N ILE A 191 -16.98 -20.17 4.12
CA ILE A 191 -17.84 -21.35 3.96
C ILE A 191 -18.05 -21.95 5.34
N GLN A 192 -19.28 -21.85 5.86
CA GLN A 192 -19.58 -22.21 7.25
C GLN A 192 -19.67 -23.73 7.45
N ASP A 193 -20.16 -24.45 6.45
CA ASP A 193 -20.43 -25.88 6.54
C ASP A 193 -20.40 -26.56 5.17
N TRP A 194 -20.62 -27.88 5.18
CA TRP A 194 -20.57 -28.74 3.99
C TRP A 194 -21.71 -28.52 3.01
N THR A 195 -22.85 -27.97 3.46
CA THR A 195 -24.05 -27.76 2.63
C THR A 195 -23.95 -26.53 1.74
N ASP A 196 -22.93 -25.68 1.97
CA ASP A 196 -22.68 -24.53 1.12
C ASP A 196 -22.48 -24.97 -0.35
N PRO A 197 -23.28 -24.45 -1.30
CA PRO A 197 -23.22 -24.88 -2.70
C PRO A 197 -21.86 -24.64 -3.35
N ARG A 198 -21.06 -23.71 -2.82
CA ARG A 198 -19.70 -23.41 -3.29
C ARG A 198 -18.75 -24.60 -3.13
N ASN A 199 -19.04 -25.53 -2.21
CA ASN A 199 -18.27 -26.77 -2.08
C ASN A 199 -18.36 -27.66 -3.33
N VAL A 200 -19.43 -27.55 -4.13
CA VAL A 200 -19.54 -28.26 -5.42
C VAL A 200 -18.43 -27.79 -6.38
N CYS A 201 -18.15 -26.49 -6.44
CA CYS A 201 -17.05 -25.95 -7.25
C CYS A 201 -15.69 -26.48 -6.77
N THR A 202 -15.50 -26.60 -5.46
CA THR A 202 -14.29 -27.16 -4.86
C THR A 202 -14.09 -28.63 -5.28
N VAL A 203 -15.13 -29.46 -5.12
CA VAL A 203 -15.09 -30.88 -5.53
C VAL A 203 -14.80 -31.00 -7.02
N PHE A 204 -15.45 -30.19 -7.85
CA PHE A 204 -15.20 -30.17 -9.29
C PHE A 204 -13.77 -29.78 -9.64
N ALA A 205 -13.22 -28.74 -9.02
CA ALA A 205 -11.85 -28.28 -9.27
C ALA A 205 -10.80 -29.34 -8.91
N PHE A 206 -10.90 -29.94 -7.72
CA PHE A 206 -10.01 -31.03 -7.33
C PHE A 206 -10.20 -32.27 -8.19
N GLY A 207 -11.47 -32.63 -8.49
CA GLY A 207 -11.79 -33.75 -9.38
C GLY A 207 -11.20 -33.58 -10.77
N TRP A 208 -11.29 -32.37 -11.34
CA TRP A 208 -10.70 -32.04 -12.63
C TRP A 208 -9.16 -32.11 -12.60
N LEU A 209 -8.50 -31.56 -11.58
CA LEU A 209 -7.04 -31.67 -11.42
C LEU A 209 -6.57 -33.13 -11.28
N LEU A 210 -7.27 -33.93 -10.48
CA LEU A 210 -6.99 -35.35 -10.31
C LEU A 210 -7.21 -36.12 -11.61
N PHE A 211 -8.32 -35.85 -12.31
CA PHE A 211 -8.63 -36.45 -13.60
C PHE A 211 -7.55 -36.13 -14.63
N MET A 212 -7.15 -34.85 -14.77
CA MET A 212 -6.12 -34.44 -15.72
C MET A 212 -4.75 -35.05 -15.39
N THR A 213 -4.42 -35.15 -14.09
CA THR A 213 -3.19 -35.81 -13.63
C THR A 213 -3.22 -37.31 -13.95
N PHE A 214 -4.31 -38.00 -13.65
CA PHE A 214 -4.49 -39.41 -13.97
C PHE A 214 -4.46 -39.65 -15.49
N TRP A 215 -5.15 -38.80 -16.24
CA TRP A 215 -5.17 -38.83 -17.71
C TRP A 215 -3.74 -38.74 -18.27
N ALA A 216 -2.91 -37.83 -17.74
CA ALA A 216 -1.52 -37.69 -18.16
C ALA A 216 -0.68 -38.97 -17.98
N LEU A 217 -1.03 -39.83 -17.02
CA LEU A 217 -0.35 -41.08 -16.73
C LEU A 217 -0.79 -42.25 -17.61
N LEU A 218 -1.82 -42.07 -18.45
CA LEU A 218 -2.32 -43.16 -19.29
C LEU A 218 -1.36 -43.48 -20.44
N PRO A 219 -1.06 -44.78 -20.69
CA PRO A 219 0.00 -45.20 -21.61
C PRO A 219 -0.33 -45.01 -23.10
N HIS A 220 -1.58 -44.67 -23.44
CA HIS A 220 -2.02 -44.47 -24.82
C HIS A 220 -1.73 -43.06 -25.36
N LEU A 221 -1.26 -42.14 -24.49
CA LEU A 221 -0.91 -40.78 -24.89
C LEU A 221 0.50 -40.75 -25.50
N SER A 222 0.73 -39.83 -26.45
CA SER A 222 2.06 -39.65 -27.00
C SER A 222 3.00 -39.05 -25.94
N PRO A 223 4.29 -39.41 -25.92
CA PRO A 223 5.24 -38.88 -24.93
C PRO A 223 5.30 -37.35 -24.90
N ARG A 224 5.21 -36.72 -26.07
CA ARG A 224 5.14 -35.24 -26.19
C ARG A 224 3.90 -34.70 -25.49
N TYR A 225 2.73 -35.28 -25.74
CA TYR A 225 1.48 -34.85 -25.12
C TYR A 225 1.51 -34.98 -23.60
N THR A 226 1.97 -36.13 -23.09
CA THR A 226 2.11 -36.37 -21.65
C THR A 226 3.05 -35.34 -21.02
N LEU A 227 4.21 -35.08 -21.64
CA LEU A 227 5.16 -34.10 -21.13
C LEU A 227 4.57 -32.68 -21.09
N THR A 228 3.88 -32.27 -22.15
CA THR A 228 3.21 -30.96 -22.22
C THR A 228 2.13 -30.82 -21.15
N LEU A 229 1.30 -31.85 -20.96
CA LEU A 229 0.24 -31.86 -19.96
C LEU A 229 0.80 -31.81 -18.54
N VAL A 230 1.85 -32.59 -18.23
CA VAL A 230 2.52 -32.57 -16.93
C VAL A 230 3.19 -31.22 -16.66
N LEU A 231 3.88 -30.65 -17.65
CA LEU A 231 4.49 -29.32 -17.53
C LEU A 231 3.43 -28.25 -17.25
N ALA A 232 2.33 -28.28 -18.00
CA ALA A 232 1.25 -27.33 -17.87
C ALA A 232 0.59 -27.40 -16.48
N LEU A 233 0.26 -28.60 -16.00
CA LEU A 233 -0.27 -28.82 -14.65
C LEU A 233 0.76 -28.42 -13.57
N GLY A 234 2.04 -28.72 -13.78
CA GLY A 234 3.11 -28.35 -12.87
C GLY A 234 3.27 -26.84 -12.71
N LEU A 235 3.22 -26.10 -13.82
CA LEU A 235 3.26 -24.63 -13.83
C LEU A 235 2.01 -23.99 -13.21
N MET A 236 0.85 -24.64 -13.29
CA MET A 236 -0.36 -24.20 -12.60
C MET A 236 -0.31 -24.44 -11.08
N VAL A 237 0.10 -25.64 -10.67
CA VAL A 237 -0.04 -26.08 -9.27
C VAL A 237 1.15 -25.65 -8.42
N PHE A 238 2.38 -25.97 -8.81
CA PHE A 238 3.54 -25.78 -7.91
C PHE A 238 3.80 -24.32 -7.52
N PRO A 239 3.78 -23.34 -8.45
CA PRO A 239 3.95 -21.94 -8.09
C PRO A 239 2.83 -21.39 -7.20
N PHE A 240 1.63 -21.98 -7.29
CA PHE A 240 0.47 -21.57 -6.49
C PHE A 240 0.45 -22.16 -5.08
N LEU A 241 1.08 -23.33 -4.85
CA LEU A 241 1.04 -24.02 -3.55
C LEU A 241 1.41 -23.13 -2.36
N PRO A 242 2.47 -22.28 -2.40
CA PRO A 242 2.81 -21.40 -1.30
C PRO A 242 1.72 -20.36 -0.98
N ALA A 243 0.96 -19.92 -1.98
CA ALA A 243 -0.11 -18.94 -1.83
C ALA A 243 -1.49 -19.58 -1.54
N SER A 244 -1.59 -20.92 -1.63
CA SER A 244 -2.87 -21.65 -1.57
C SER A 244 -3.56 -21.68 -0.21
N ASN A 245 -2.86 -21.34 0.88
CA ASN A 245 -3.30 -21.50 2.26
C ASN A 245 -3.62 -22.93 2.71
N LEU A 246 -3.30 -23.95 1.91
CA LEU A 246 -3.49 -25.35 2.29
C LEU A 246 -2.49 -25.81 3.34
N PHE A 247 -1.23 -25.38 3.21
CA PHE A 247 -0.13 -25.81 4.09
C PHE A 247 0.18 -24.80 5.20
N PHE A 248 0.17 -23.51 4.87
CA PHE A 248 0.42 -22.42 5.82
C PHE A 248 -0.43 -21.21 5.45
N PRO A 249 -0.96 -20.47 6.44
CA PRO A 249 -1.76 -19.28 6.18
C PRO A 249 -0.90 -18.11 5.69
N VAL A 250 -1.42 -17.43 4.67
CA VAL A 250 -0.87 -16.28 3.96
C VAL A 250 -2.00 -15.26 3.79
N GLY A 251 -1.66 -13.97 3.77
CA GLY A 251 -2.64 -12.87 3.84
C GLY A 251 -3.35 -12.58 2.54
N PHE A 252 -2.72 -12.84 1.40
CA PHE A 252 -3.26 -12.54 0.09
C PHE A 252 -3.44 -13.85 -0.68
N VAL A 253 -4.70 -14.29 -0.80
CA VAL A 253 -5.02 -15.63 -1.35
C VAL A 253 -5.58 -15.57 -2.77
N VAL A 254 -5.99 -14.38 -3.18
CA VAL A 254 -6.39 -14.06 -4.55
C VAL A 254 -5.69 -12.75 -4.88
N ALA A 255 -4.77 -12.82 -5.84
CA ALA A 255 -4.06 -11.66 -6.37
C ALA A 255 -3.51 -12.04 -7.74
N GLU A 256 -3.57 -11.16 -8.74
CA GLU A 256 -3.18 -11.55 -10.11
C GLU A 256 -1.71 -11.94 -10.24
N ARG A 257 -0.84 -11.31 -9.45
CA ARG A 257 0.58 -11.68 -9.27
C ARG A 257 0.81 -13.13 -8.82
N VAL A 258 -0.13 -13.74 -8.10
CA VAL A 258 -0.07 -15.17 -7.72
C VAL A 258 -0.42 -16.05 -8.93
N LEU A 259 -1.18 -15.49 -9.89
CA LEU A 259 -1.65 -16.17 -11.10
C LEU A 259 -0.74 -15.97 -12.31
N TYR A 260 0.28 -15.11 -12.25
CA TYR A 260 1.19 -14.88 -13.38
C TYR A 260 1.87 -16.18 -13.86
N THR A 261 2.56 -16.92 -13.00
CA THR A 261 3.17 -18.20 -13.40
C THR A 261 2.13 -19.29 -13.69
N PRO A 262 1.06 -19.45 -12.88
CA PRO A 262 -0.04 -20.36 -13.21
C PRO A 262 -0.68 -20.14 -14.58
N SER A 263 -0.76 -18.89 -15.04
CA SER A 263 -1.29 -18.57 -16.38
C SER A 263 -0.44 -19.13 -17.53
N LEU A 264 0.88 -19.30 -17.35
CA LEU A 264 1.75 -19.94 -18.36
C LEU A 264 1.32 -21.41 -18.53
N GLY A 265 1.10 -22.11 -17.42
CA GLY A 265 0.62 -23.49 -17.44
C GLY A 265 -0.77 -23.60 -18.03
N PHE A 266 -1.68 -22.71 -17.65
CA PHE A 266 -3.03 -22.65 -18.20
C PHE A 266 -3.03 -22.36 -19.71
N SER A 267 -2.16 -21.47 -20.18
CA SER A 267 -1.99 -21.15 -21.60
C SER A 267 -1.41 -22.32 -22.39
N LEU A 268 -0.54 -23.13 -21.81
CA LEU A 268 -0.07 -24.39 -22.42
C LEU A 268 -1.21 -25.41 -22.55
N LEU A 269 -2.09 -25.55 -21.54
CA LEU A 269 -3.27 -26.41 -21.65
C LEU A 269 -4.20 -25.94 -22.77
N PHE A 270 -4.38 -24.62 -22.91
CA PHE A 270 -5.18 -24.04 -23.98
C PHE A 270 -4.59 -24.39 -25.36
N GLY A 271 -3.29 -24.20 -25.56
CA GLY A 271 -2.61 -24.60 -26.80
C GLY A 271 -2.71 -26.09 -27.09
N LEU A 272 -2.59 -26.94 -26.05
CA LEU A 272 -2.75 -28.38 -26.17
C LEU A 272 -4.18 -28.77 -26.63
N GLY A 273 -5.20 -28.07 -26.11
CA GLY A 273 -6.58 -28.23 -26.55
C GLY A 273 -6.78 -27.80 -28.01
N TYR A 274 -6.16 -26.67 -28.40
CA TYR A 274 -6.17 -26.17 -29.79
C TYR A 274 -5.60 -27.21 -30.77
N SER A 275 -4.44 -27.81 -30.47
CA SER A 275 -3.83 -28.87 -31.29
C SER A 275 -4.74 -30.07 -31.55
N ARG A 276 -5.77 -30.32 -30.72
CA ARG A 276 -6.71 -31.44 -30.87
C ARG A 276 -8.00 -31.08 -31.63
N GLY A 277 -8.09 -29.88 -32.20
CA GLY A 277 -9.25 -29.46 -32.97
C GLY A 277 -10.40 -28.91 -32.13
N ALA A 278 -10.13 -28.39 -30.92
CA ALA A 278 -11.09 -27.57 -30.19
C ALA A 278 -11.27 -26.21 -30.91
N SER A 279 -12.12 -26.16 -31.93
CA SER A 279 -12.36 -24.97 -32.77
C SER A 279 -13.04 -23.81 -32.02
N GLU A 280 -13.49 -24.01 -30.77
CA GLU A 280 -14.04 -22.95 -29.91
C GLU A 280 -12.98 -21.98 -29.34
N ALA A 281 -11.68 -22.25 -29.56
CA ALA A 281 -10.59 -21.43 -29.06
C ALA A 281 -10.66 -19.98 -29.57
N ASP A 282 -11.06 -19.78 -30.83
CA ASP A 282 -11.14 -18.45 -31.46
C ASP A 282 -12.24 -17.57 -30.85
N GLU A 283 -13.40 -18.14 -30.52
CA GLU A 283 -14.53 -17.42 -29.93
C GLU A 283 -14.26 -17.08 -28.44
N LYS A 284 -13.44 -17.87 -27.74
CA LYS A 284 -13.01 -17.60 -26.36
C LYS A 284 -11.89 -16.56 -26.28
N LEU A 285 -10.94 -16.57 -27.22
CA LEU A 285 -9.93 -15.51 -27.37
C LEU A 285 -10.61 -14.15 -27.61
N ALA A 286 -11.56 -14.11 -28.55
CA ALA A 286 -12.30 -12.90 -28.90
C ALA A 286 -13.15 -12.36 -27.73
N ARG A 287 -13.72 -13.23 -26.88
CA ARG A 287 -14.44 -12.82 -25.66
C ARG A 287 -13.52 -12.45 -24.49
N HIS A 288 -12.27 -12.91 -24.49
CA HIS A 288 -11.25 -12.54 -23.51
C HIS A 288 -10.79 -11.08 -23.64
N GLU A 289 -11.03 -10.44 -24.80
CA GLU A 289 -10.38 -9.17 -25.19
C GLU A 289 -11.27 -7.90 -25.16
N VAL A 290 -12.59 -7.98 -24.97
CA VAL A 290 -13.48 -6.80 -25.17
C VAL A 290 -13.67 -5.93 -23.92
N LYS A 291 -12.66 -5.78 -23.04
CA LYS A 291 -12.78 -4.87 -21.88
C LYS A 291 -11.58 -3.96 -21.60
N SER A 292 -10.52 -3.97 -22.41
CA SER A 292 -9.31 -3.17 -22.14
C SER A 292 -9.17 -1.88 -22.97
N THR A 293 -10.10 -1.58 -23.88
CA THR A 293 -10.03 -0.39 -24.74
C THR A 293 -10.55 0.90 -24.11
N ASP A 294 -11.10 0.85 -22.88
CA ASP A 294 -11.52 2.06 -22.19
C ASP A 294 -10.28 2.86 -21.77
N SER A 295 -9.99 3.90 -22.54
CA SER A 295 -8.94 4.91 -22.37
C SER A 295 -9.20 5.82 -21.15
N ILE A 296 -9.59 5.25 -20.02
CA ILE A 296 -9.85 6.00 -18.81
C ILE A 296 -8.49 6.25 -18.15
N ALA A 297 -8.18 7.52 -17.90
CA ALA A 297 -7.01 7.91 -17.13
C ALA A 297 -7.01 7.12 -15.81
N TYR A 298 -5.97 6.32 -15.61
CA TYR A 298 -5.85 5.46 -14.43
C TYR A 298 -5.39 6.30 -13.25
N ASP A 299 -6.35 6.86 -12.52
CA ASP A 299 -6.16 7.52 -11.24
C ASP A 299 -6.66 6.62 -10.09
N GLU A 300 -6.37 7.01 -8.85
CA GLU A 300 -6.76 6.24 -7.66
C GLU A 300 -8.28 6.08 -7.56
N TYR A 301 -9.06 7.09 -7.98
CA TYR A 301 -10.51 7.05 -7.94
C TYR A 301 -11.07 5.96 -8.87
N ASN A 302 -10.62 5.91 -10.12
CA ASN A 302 -11.05 4.92 -11.11
C ASN A 302 -10.59 3.51 -10.72
N LEU A 303 -9.37 3.37 -10.18
CA LEU A 303 -8.86 2.10 -9.65
C LEU A 303 -9.80 1.53 -8.58
N PHE A 304 -10.06 2.29 -7.51
CA PHE A 304 -10.89 1.77 -6.41
C PHE A 304 -12.38 1.70 -6.74
N SER A 305 -12.88 2.58 -7.60
CA SER A 305 -14.27 2.53 -8.06
C SER A 305 -14.54 1.30 -8.94
N SER A 306 -13.58 0.89 -9.78
CA SER A 306 -13.69 -0.35 -10.54
C SER A 306 -13.61 -1.58 -9.63
N ALA A 307 -12.72 -1.57 -8.64
CA ALA A 307 -12.63 -2.62 -7.62
C ALA A 307 -13.96 -2.79 -6.85
N LEU A 308 -14.66 -1.70 -6.52
CA LEU A 308 -15.98 -1.77 -5.87
C LEU A 308 -17.08 -2.39 -6.74
N LYS A 309 -17.01 -2.27 -8.07
CA LYS A 309 -17.99 -2.90 -8.98
C LYS A 309 -17.90 -4.43 -8.91
N VAL A 310 -16.70 -4.95 -8.65
CA VAL A 310 -16.42 -6.38 -8.54
C VAL A 310 -16.60 -6.87 -7.09
N ASN A 311 -16.15 -6.06 -6.14
CA ASN A 311 -16.07 -6.41 -4.74
C ASN A 311 -16.69 -5.34 -3.84
N GLY A 312 -18.03 -5.26 -3.89
CA GLY A 312 -18.80 -4.32 -3.08
C GLY A 312 -18.86 -4.64 -1.58
N ASN A 313 -18.29 -5.77 -1.14
CA ASN A 313 -18.29 -6.19 0.27
C ASN A 313 -16.94 -5.92 0.97
N ASN A 314 -16.18 -4.93 0.49
CA ASN A 314 -14.88 -4.60 1.06
C ASN A 314 -14.88 -3.16 1.60
N ALA A 315 -14.93 -3.02 2.93
CA ALA A 315 -14.90 -1.71 3.59
C ALA A 315 -13.61 -0.91 3.30
N LYS A 316 -12.49 -1.60 3.06
CA LYS A 316 -11.24 -0.95 2.67
C LYS A 316 -11.37 -0.28 1.30
N MET A 317 -12.08 -0.88 0.36
CA MET A 317 -12.34 -0.26 -0.95
C MET A 317 -13.21 1.00 -0.83
N TRP A 318 -14.22 0.99 0.04
CA TRP A 318 -14.98 2.21 0.34
C TRP A 318 -14.10 3.31 0.94
N ASN A 319 -13.22 2.97 1.90
CA ASN A 319 -12.27 3.94 2.46
C ASN A 319 -11.31 4.48 1.40
N ASN A 320 -10.79 3.62 0.52
CA ASN A 320 -9.85 4.04 -0.53
C ASN A 320 -10.51 4.96 -1.57
N VAL A 321 -11.76 4.68 -2.00
CA VAL A 321 -12.53 5.62 -2.84
C VAL A 321 -12.75 6.94 -2.11
N GLY A 322 -13.07 6.90 -0.81
CA GLY A 322 -13.21 8.10 0.00
C GLY A 322 -11.93 8.95 0.04
N HIS A 323 -10.77 8.32 0.19
CA HIS A 323 -9.47 9.01 0.19
C HIS A 323 -9.15 9.63 -1.17
N ALA A 324 -9.40 8.91 -2.28
CA ALA A 324 -9.23 9.46 -3.62
C ALA A 324 -10.12 10.71 -3.84
N LEU A 325 -11.37 10.67 -3.37
CA LEU A 325 -12.28 11.81 -3.43
C LEU A 325 -11.85 12.98 -2.52
N GLU A 326 -11.33 12.71 -1.33
CA GLU A 326 -10.76 13.76 -0.47
C GLU A 326 -9.56 14.45 -1.11
N ALA A 327 -8.70 13.71 -1.82
CA ALA A 327 -7.56 14.27 -2.55
C ALA A 327 -8.00 15.22 -3.68
N GLU A 328 -9.18 14.98 -4.26
CA GLU A 328 -9.84 15.87 -5.24
C GLU A 328 -10.64 17.01 -4.58
N GLY A 329 -10.70 17.08 -3.24
CA GLY A 329 -11.50 18.07 -2.51
C GLY A 329 -13.01 17.78 -2.48
N ARG A 330 -13.45 16.60 -2.93
CA ARG A 330 -14.87 16.18 -3.00
C ARG A 330 -15.32 15.56 -1.68
N PHE A 331 -15.28 16.36 -0.61
CA PHE A 331 -15.47 15.90 0.77
C PHE A 331 -16.87 15.30 1.04
N GLU A 332 -17.93 15.82 0.44
CA GLU A 332 -19.29 15.29 0.64
C GLU A 332 -19.45 13.87 0.07
N GLU A 333 -18.92 13.63 -1.12
CA GLU A 333 -18.94 12.30 -1.73
C GLU A 333 -18.06 11.33 -0.95
N ALA A 334 -16.86 11.78 -0.54
CA ALA A 334 -15.96 11.00 0.30
C ALA A 334 -16.63 10.56 1.61
N LEU A 335 -17.33 11.49 2.28
CA LEU A 335 -18.09 11.21 3.50
C LEU A 335 -19.13 10.10 3.27
N GLY A 336 -19.82 10.11 2.12
CA GLY A 336 -20.75 9.06 1.74
C GLY A 336 -20.10 7.67 1.73
N TYR A 337 -18.89 7.54 1.17
CA TYR A 337 -18.15 6.29 1.15
C TYR A 337 -17.61 5.89 2.53
N PHE A 338 -17.05 6.81 3.31
CA PHE A 338 -16.59 6.50 4.67
C PHE A 338 -17.74 6.04 5.57
N ARG A 339 -18.94 6.62 5.43
CA ARG A 339 -20.12 6.16 6.18
C ARG A 339 -20.57 4.76 5.77
N LYS A 340 -20.39 4.37 4.50
CA LYS A 340 -20.61 2.96 4.07
C LYS A 340 -19.60 2.02 4.72
N ALA A 341 -18.32 2.42 4.79
CA ALA A 341 -17.27 1.68 5.51
C ALA A 341 -17.59 1.45 6.99
N VAL A 342 -18.03 2.49 7.70
CA VAL A 342 -18.42 2.37 9.12
C VAL A 342 -19.64 1.46 9.32
N LYS A 343 -20.60 1.47 8.39
CA LYS A 343 -21.80 0.62 8.46
C LYS A 343 -21.53 -0.83 8.07
N TYR A 344 -20.35 -1.16 7.56
CA TYR A 344 -20.05 -2.52 7.12
C TYR A 344 -20.06 -3.50 8.29
N ILE A 345 -20.98 -4.46 8.25
CA ILE A 345 -21.12 -5.46 9.32
C ILE A 345 -19.88 -6.35 9.47
N GLY A 346 -19.06 -6.48 8.42
CA GLY A 346 -17.80 -7.23 8.48
C GLY A 346 -16.64 -6.47 9.13
N SER A 347 -16.82 -5.19 9.47
CA SER A 347 -15.82 -4.37 10.18
C SER A 347 -16.47 -3.46 11.24
N PRO A 348 -17.23 -4.02 12.21
CA PRO A 348 -18.04 -3.21 13.14
C PRO A 348 -17.17 -2.33 14.06
N ASN A 349 -15.92 -2.73 14.28
CA ASN A 349 -14.96 -2.05 15.15
C ASN A 349 -13.88 -1.30 14.35
N ASP A 350 -14.14 -0.93 13.09
CA ASP A 350 -13.19 -0.14 12.29
C ASP A 350 -13.00 1.26 12.86
N ILE A 351 -11.95 1.45 13.64
CA ILE A 351 -11.56 2.74 14.21
C ILE A 351 -11.10 3.68 13.08
N GLY A 352 -10.36 3.17 12.10
CA GLY A 352 -9.85 3.94 10.97
C GLY A 352 -10.96 4.56 10.13
N ALA A 353 -12.00 3.79 9.80
CA ALA A 353 -13.15 4.30 9.05
C ALA A 353 -13.87 5.46 9.79
N ARG A 354 -13.98 5.37 11.12
CA ARG A 354 -14.58 6.45 11.93
C ARG A 354 -13.69 7.68 12.02
N ILE A 355 -12.37 7.49 12.11
CA ILE A 355 -11.40 8.59 12.02
C ILE A 355 -11.55 9.33 10.69
N ASN A 356 -11.72 8.60 9.58
CA ASN A 356 -11.92 9.18 8.26
C ASN A 356 -13.22 10.00 8.21
N VAL A 357 -14.33 9.48 8.74
CA VAL A 357 -15.60 10.24 8.87
C VAL A 357 -15.39 11.53 9.66
N GLY A 358 -14.77 11.45 10.84
CA GLY A 358 -14.53 12.63 11.68
C GLY A 358 -13.64 13.66 10.99
N ARG A 359 -12.55 13.23 10.34
CA ARG A 359 -11.66 14.12 9.58
C ARG A 359 -12.40 14.80 8.43
N THR A 360 -13.24 14.05 7.72
CA THR A 360 -14.02 14.61 6.60
C THR A 360 -15.01 15.66 7.10
N TYR A 361 -15.66 15.45 8.24
CA TYR A 361 -16.52 16.48 8.85
C TYR A 361 -15.75 17.74 9.25
N VAL A 362 -14.51 17.63 9.71
CA VAL A 362 -13.64 18.81 9.94
C VAL A 362 -13.42 19.58 8.64
N ASN A 363 -13.09 18.88 7.55
CA ASN A 363 -12.92 19.50 6.22
C ASN A 363 -14.21 20.18 5.71
N LEU A 364 -15.37 19.61 6.05
CA LEU A 364 -16.70 20.18 5.77
C LEU A 364 -17.12 21.30 6.76
N ARG A 365 -16.24 21.70 7.69
CA ARG A 365 -16.51 22.72 8.72
C ARG A 365 -17.68 22.36 9.64
N MET A 366 -17.82 21.07 9.98
CA MET A 366 -18.84 20.53 10.90
C MET A 366 -18.18 19.92 12.16
N PRO A 367 -17.58 20.73 13.05
CA PRO A 367 -16.79 20.23 14.17
C PRO A 367 -17.59 19.41 15.18
N GLU A 368 -18.87 19.69 15.38
CA GLU A 368 -19.72 18.94 16.33
C GLU A 368 -19.94 17.50 15.84
N LYS A 369 -20.16 17.31 14.54
CA LYS A 369 -20.28 15.97 13.94
C LYS A 369 -18.94 15.23 13.90
N ALA A 370 -17.85 15.95 13.71
CA ALA A 370 -16.51 15.39 13.78
C ALA A 370 -16.22 14.83 15.18
N GLU A 371 -16.56 15.60 16.21
CA GLU A 371 -16.44 15.21 17.61
C GLU A 371 -17.27 13.95 17.91
N GLU A 372 -18.54 13.90 17.49
CA GLU A 372 -19.38 12.70 17.63
C GLU A 372 -18.75 11.46 16.98
N ALA A 373 -18.22 11.59 15.76
CA ALA A 373 -17.57 10.50 15.05
C ALA A 373 -16.29 10.01 15.76
N TYR A 374 -15.48 10.94 16.30
CA TYR A 374 -14.29 10.59 17.08
C TYR A 374 -14.64 9.91 18.41
N PHE A 375 -15.66 10.39 19.13
CA PHE A 375 -16.14 9.71 20.33
C PHE A 375 -16.62 8.29 20.04
N GLY A 376 -17.38 8.09 18.96
CA GLY A 376 -17.79 6.76 18.53
C GLY A 376 -16.60 5.84 18.20
N ALA A 377 -15.44 6.38 17.81
CA ALA A 377 -14.21 5.60 17.64
C ALA A 377 -13.54 5.24 18.98
N LEU A 378 -13.59 6.13 19.97
CA LEU A 378 -13.00 5.93 21.30
C LEU A 378 -13.62 4.77 22.08
N ASP A 379 -14.88 4.44 21.82
CA ASP A 379 -15.60 3.32 22.45
C ASP A 379 -14.98 1.94 22.14
N TYR A 380 -14.21 1.83 21.06
CA TYR A 380 -13.56 0.59 20.64
C TYR A 380 -12.14 0.41 21.22
N PHE A 381 -11.60 1.42 21.90
CA PHE A 381 -10.30 1.29 22.55
C PHE A 381 -10.40 0.49 23.85
N PRO A 382 -9.34 -0.26 24.22
CA PRO A 382 -9.29 -0.92 25.51
C PRO A 382 -9.46 0.10 26.63
N LYS A 383 -10.38 -0.18 27.57
CA LYS A 383 -10.58 0.64 28.76
C LYS A 383 -9.39 0.40 29.72
N PRO A 384 -8.67 1.45 30.16
CA PRO A 384 -7.55 1.29 31.09
C PRO A 384 -7.99 0.66 32.42
N ARG A 385 -7.36 -0.44 32.83
CA ARG A 385 -7.53 -1.06 34.15
C ARG A 385 -6.33 -0.69 35.05
N LYS A 386 -6.64 -0.16 36.23
CA LYS A 386 -5.65 0.27 37.23
C LYS A 386 -4.75 -0.92 37.61
N GLY A 387 -3.43 -0.77 37.48
CA GLY A 387 -2.44 -1.81 37.80
C GLY A 387 -2.08 -2.78 36.67
N GLN A 388 -2.71 -2.66 35.49
CA GLN A 388 -2.32 -3.43 34.30
C GLN A 388 -1.54 -2.54 33.33
N THR A 389 -0.31 -2.93 33.00
CA THR A 389 0.42 -2.36 31.86
C THR A 389 -0.15 -2.95 30.57
N TYR A 390 -0.83 -2.10 29.80
CA TYR A 390 -1.32 -2.47 28.48
C TYR A 390 -0.15 -2.44 27.51
N TYR A 391 0.61 -3.54 27.43
CA TYR A 391 1.51 -3.79 26.29
C TYR A 391 0.73 -4.09 25.00
N THR A 392 -0.59 -3.84 24.97
CA THR A 392 -1.44 -4.19 23.84
C THR A 392 -1.21 -3.19 22.72
N ARG A 393 -0.46 -3.67 21.72
CA ARG A 393 -0.47 -3.42 20.26
C ARG A 393 -1.64 -2.59 19.69
N VAL A 394 -1.94 -1.41 20.23
CA VAL A 394 -2.81 -0.45 19.55
C VAL A 394 -2.00 0.11 18.39
N ALA A 395 -2.55 0.02 17.19
CA ALA A 395 -1.86 0.48 16.00
C ALA A 395 -1.74 2.02 16.08
N PRO A 396 -0.59 2.62 15.70
CA PRO A 396 -0.43 4.08 15.72
C PRO A 396 -1.51 4.80 14.92
N LYS A 397 -1.94 4.19 13.81
CA LYS A 397 -3.04 4.70 12.97
C LYS A 397 -4.35 4.87 13.74
N ASP A 398 -4.64 4.01 14.71
CA ASP A 398 -5.88 4.09 15.48
C ASP A 398 -5.74 5.22 16.51
N LEU A 399 -4.55 5.39 17.11
CA LEU A 399 -4.27 6.46 18.07
C LEU A 399 -4.39 7.87 17.48
N MET A 400 -4.37 8.01 16.16
CA MET A 400 -4.63 9.28 15.47
C MET A 400 -5.97 9.92 15.85
N VAL A 401 -6.96 9.13 16.30
CA VAL A 401 -8.23 9.68 16.82
C VAL A 401 -8.00 10.66 17.97
N PHE A 402 -7.05 10.38 18.87
CA PHE A 402 -6.77 11.23 20.03
C PHE A 402 -6.15 12.55 19.60
N ILE A 403 -5.25 12.51 18.61
CA ILE A 403 -4.62 13.70 18.05
C ILE A 403 -5.67 14.56 17.35
N ASN A 404 -6.50 13.96 16.50
CA ASN A 404 -7.52 14.69 15.75
C ASN A 404 -8.54 15.35 16.67
N LEU A 405 -9.01 14.63 17.70
CA LEU A 405 -9.94 15.19 18.70
C LEU A 405 -9.27 16.27 19.57
N ALA A 406 -8.02 16.07 19.98
CA ALA A 406 -7.26 17.09 20.72
C ALA A 406 -7.08 18.37 19.89
N ASN A 407 -6.76 18.26 18.60
CA ASN A 407 -6.67 19.40 17.69
C ASN A 407 -8.02 20.12 17.53
N LEU A 408 -9.13 19.37 17.49
CA LEU A 408 -10.47 19.95 17.49
C LEU A 408 -10.71 20.79 18.74
N TYR A 409 -10.32 20.30 19.92
CA TYR A 409 -10.44 21.02 21.20
C TYR A 409 -9.50 22.22 21.34
N MET A 410 -8.29 22.12 20.80
CA MET A 410 -7.36 23.26 20.72
C MET A 410 -7.89 24.41 19.88
N ASN A 411 -8.77 24.11 18.91
CA ASN A 411 -9.32 25.08 17.96
C ASN A 411 -10.76 25.49 18.28
N LYS A 412 -11.37 24.96 19.35
CA LYS A 412 -12.66 25.44 19.87
C LYS A 412 -12.54 26.89 20.34
N SER A 413 -13.68 27.56 20.40
CA SER A 413 -13.80 28.92 20.95
C SER A 413 -14.79 28.91 22.11
N PRO A 414 -14.34 28.97 23.39
CA PRO A 414 -12.94 29.05 23.83
C PRO A 414 -12.16 27.72 23.67
N PRO A 415 -10.82 27.74 23.57
CA PRO A 415 -10.01 26.53 23.51
C PRO A 415 -10.14 25.67 24.77
N GLN A 416 -10.28 24.36 24.59
CA GLN A 416 -10.38 23.36 25.66
C GLN A 416 -9.05 22.62 25.82
N LEU A 417 -8.04 23.34 26.33
CA LEU A 417 -6.65 22.85 26.36
C LEU A 417 -6.44 21.70 27.34
N ASP A 418 -7.17 21.67 28.46
CA ASP A 418 -7.02 20.62 29.47
C ASP A 418 -7.56 19.29 28.97
N GLU A 419 -8.71 19.30 28.30
CA GLU A 419 -9.32 18.15 27.64
C GLU A 419 -8.42 17.63 26.51
N ALA A 420 -7.88 18.53 25.67
CA ALA A 420 -6.90 18.17 24.65
C ALA A 420 -5.67 17.48 25.25
N GLY A 421 -5.14 18.01 26.36
CA GLY A 421 -4.02 17.41 27.08
C GLY A 421 -4.35 16.03 27.66
N GLN A 422 -5.57 15.83 28.18
CA GLN A 422 -6.01 14.52 28.69
C GLN A 422 -6.08 13.47 27.59
N LEU A 423 -6.60 13.81 26.41
CA LEU A 423 -6.65 12.91 25.25
C LEU A 423 -5.26 12.45 24.83
N LEU A 424 -4.30 13.38 24.75
CA LEU A 424 -2.94 13.08 24.33
C LEU A 424 -2.17 12.27 25.38
N ARG A 425 -2.35 12.57 26.68
CA ARG A 425 -1.83 11.72 27.75
C ARG A 425 -2.41 10.31 27.70
N ARG A 426 -3.70 10.17 27.35
CA ARG A 426 -4.32 8.86 27.15
C ARG A 426 -3.68 8.10 25.98
N ALA A 427 -3.43 8.76 24.84
CA ALA A 427 -2.72 8.15 23.72
C ALA A 427 -1.31 7.66 24.11
N ILE A 428 -0.55 8.48 24.85
CA ILE A 428 0.79 8.13 25.37
C ILE A 428 0.72 6.94 26.35
N SER A 429 -0.31 6.88 27.19
CA SER A 429 -0.50 5.77 28.13
C SER A 429 -0.84 4.44 27.44
N LEU A 430 -1.49 4.51 26.28
CA LEU A 430 -1.77 3.34 25.44
C LEU A 430 -0.54 2.90 24.65
N ARG A 431 0.34 3.85 24.29
CA ARG A 431 1.55 3.60 23.54
C ARG A 431 2.62 4.65 23.83
N SER A 432 3.62 4.28 24.63
CA SER A 432 4.65 5.22 25.09
C SER A 432 5.64 5.63 23.99
N ASP A 433 5.76 4.86 22.91
CA ASP A 433 6.59 5.18 21.73
C ASP A 433 5.83 5.99 20.65
N PHE A 434 4.59 6.43 20.92
CA PHE A 434 3.79 7.21 19.97
C PHE A 434 4.20 8.69 19.94
N VAL A 435 5.26 8.98 19.19
CA VAL A 435 5.90 10.31 19.07
C VAL A 435 4.94 11.44 18.70
N ASP A 436 3.99 11.20 17.79
CA ASP A 436 3.05 12.24 17.35
C ASP A 436 2.19 12.76 18.52
N ALA A 437 1.85 11.92 19.49
CA ALA A 437 1.12 12.35 20.68
C ALA A 437 1.96 13.27 21.58
N TYR A 438 3.27 13.02 21.73
CA TYR A 438 4.17 13.93 22.45
C TYR A 438 4.31 15.27 21.74
N GLN A 439 4.38 15.29 20.40
CA GLN A 439 4.45 16.54 19.64
C GLN A 439 3.22 17.41 19.83
N ASN A 440 2.04 16.82 19.70
CA ASN A 440 0.78 17.51 19.93
C ASN A 440 0.63 17.90 21.41
N TYR A 441 1.10 17.08 22.35
CA TYR A 441 1.02 17.38 23.78
C TYR A 441 1.89 18.56 24.16
N GLY A 442 3.12 18.62 23.61
CA GLY A 442 4.00 19.78 23.74
C GLY A 442 3.35 21.06 23.20
N SER A 443 2.64 20.97 22.07
CA SER A 443 1.90 22.12 21.50
C SER A 443 0.76 22.59 22.40
N VAL A 444 0.00 21.68 23.01
CA VAL A 444 -1.01 22.01 24.03
C VAL A 444 -0.36 22.71 25.23
N LEU A 445 0.75 22.18 25.74
CA LEU A 445 1.46 22.74 26.90
C LEU A 445 2.02 24.14 26.62
N ILE A 446 2.54 24.39 25.41
CA ILE A 446 2.97 25.73 24.98
C ILE A 446 1.79 26.71 25.03
N LYS A 447 0.62 26.33 24.50
CA LYS A 447 -0.59 27.17 24.57
C LYS A 447 -1.08 27.41 26.01
N GLN A 448 -0.80 26.48 26.92
CA GLN A 448 -1.06 26.64 28.36
C GLN A 448 0.01 27.47 29.08
N GLY A 449 1.10 27.86 28.41
CA GLY A 449 2.25 28.55 29.03
C GLY A 449 3.19 27.65 29.83
N LYS A 450 3.02 26.32 29.78
CA LYS A 450 3.80 25.32 30.53
C LYS A 450 5.04 24.87 29.76
N LEU A 451 5.98 25.80 29.54
CA LEU A 451 7.14 25.57 28.67
C LEU A 451 8.08 24.47 29.16
N GLN A 452 8.28 24.35 30.49
CA GLN A 452 9.13 23.31 31.08
C GLN A 452 8.57 21.90 30.84
N GLU A 453 7.24 21.74 30.94
CA GLU A 453 6.58 20.46 30.64
C GLU A 453 6.66 20.14 29.14
N ALA A 454 6.54 21.17 28.28
CA ALA A 454 6.68 21.00 26.83
C ALA A 454 8.10 20.54 26.44
N GLU A 455 9.14 21.12 27.05
CA GLU A 455 10.52 20.66 26.89
C GLU A 455 10.67 19.18 27.26
N ALA A 456 10.14 18.78 28.43
CA ALA A 456 10.22 17.39 28.89
C ALA A 456 9.53 16.42 27.92
N ALA A 457 8.37 16.82 27.36
CA ALA A 457 7.65 16.03 26.37
C ALA A 457 8.47 15.85 25.07
N PHE A 458 9.06 16.92 24.54
CA PHE A 458 9.89 16.84 23.33
C PHE A 458 11.17 16.05 23.54
N ARG A 459 11.86 16.21 24.68
CA ARG A 459 13.03 15.39 25.02
C ARG A 459 12.69 13.91 25.10
N THR A 460 11.53 13.57 25.69
CA THR A 460 11.05 12.19 25.74
C THR A 460 10.78 11.64 24.34
N ALA A 461 10.15 12.44 23.47
CA ALA A 461 9.90 12.04 22.08
C ALA A 461 11.20 11.78 21.29
N ILE A 462 12.24 12.59 21.53
CA ILE A 462 13.56 12.44 20.89
C ILE A 462 14.22 11.10 21.27
N ILE A 463 14.02 10.59 22.48
CA ILE A 463 14.53 9.27 22.88
C ILE A 463 13.94 8.16 21.99
N TYR A 464 12.67 8.28 21.59
CA TYR A 464 12.03 7.30 20.71
C TYR A 464 12.37 7.50 19.22
N GLN A 465 12.58 8.74 18.78
CA GLN A 465 12.94 9.07 17.40
C GLN A 465 14.05 10.13 17.32
N GLU A 466 15.29 9.69 17.59
CA GLU A 466 16.45 10.59 17.66
C GLU A 466 16.73 11.37 16.37
N ARG A 467 16.39 10.77 15.22
CA ARG A 467 16.62 11.32 13.88
C ARG A 467 15.45 12.14 13.32
N ASN A 468 14.43 12.45 14.13
CA ASN A 468 13.30 13.27 13.70
C ASN A 468 13.63 14.77 13.82
N ALA A 469 13.85 15.43 12.68
CA ALA A 469 14.22 16.85 12.62
C ALA A 469 13.16 17.78 13.22
N ASP A 470 11.87 17.45 13.08
CA ASP A 470 10.75 18.27 13.59
C ASP A 470 10.73 18.31 15.13
N LEU A 471 11.18 17.24 15.81
CA LEU A 471 11.31 17.21 17.27
C LEU A 471 12.42 18.15 17.77
N HIS A 472 13.58 18.13 17.11
CA HIS A 472 14.70 19.02 17.44
C HIS A 472 14.35 20.48 17.17
N TYR A 473 13.59 20.75 16.09
CA TYR A 473 13.03 22.06 15.82
C TYR A 473 12.09 22.54 16.94
N ASN A 474 11.09 21.73 17.31
CA ASN A 474 10.12 22.10 18.36
C ASN A 474 10.80 22.32 19.73
N LEU A 475 11.76 21.46 20.09
CA LEU A 475 12.57 21.63 21.29
C LEU A 475 13.37 22.95 21.23
N GLY A 476 14.01 23.24 20.10
CA GLY A 476 14.75 24.47 19.89
C GLY A 476 13.90 25.72 20.10
N VAL A 477 12.68 25.73 19.54
CA VAL A 477 11.73 26.84 19.70
C VAL A 477 11.32 27.02 21.17
N VAL A 478 10.99 25.94 21.89
CA VAL A 478 10.64 26.04 23.32
C VAL A 478 11.80 26.57 24.16
N LEU A 479 13.02 26.12 23.90
CA LEU A 479 14.21 26.59 24.61
C LEU A 479 14.50 28.07 24.35
N LEU A 480 14.30 28.54 23.12
CA LEU A 480 14.39 29.97 22.79
C LEU A 480 13.33 30.79 23.53
N ASP A 481 12.08 30.33 23.58
CA ASP A 481 11.00 30.98 24.33
C ASP A 481 11.28 30.99 25.85
N MET A 482 12.01 29.99 26.37
CA MET A 482 12.53 29.96 27.75
C MET A 482 13.81 30.79 27.97
N SER A 483 14.24 31.58 26.97
CA SER A 483 15.48 32.37 26.99
C SER A 483 16.79 31.55 27.10
N ARG A 484 16.75 30.23 26.87
CA ARG A 484 17.92 29.32 26.84
C ARG A 484 18.52 29.28 25.44
N LYS A 485 19.10 30.42 25.02
CA LYS A 485 19.52 30.66 23.64
C LYS A 485 20.54 29.67 23.09
N SER A 486 21.56 29.30 23.88
CA SER A 486 22.61 28.36 23.44
C SER A 486 22.03 27.00 23.09
N GLU A 487 21.30 26.39 24.02
CA GLU A 487 20.69 25.07 23.85
C GLU A 487 19.62 25.05 22.75
N GLY A 488 18.83 26.13 22.64
CA GLY A 488 17.86 26.27 21.56
C GLY A 488 18.53 26.29 20.19
N MET A 489 19.64 27.02 20.05
CA MET A 489 20.41 27.07 18.80
C MET A 489 21.07 25.73 18.46
N ASP A 490 21.58 25.01 19.45
CA ASP A 490 22.18 23.69 19.22
C ASP A 490 21.13 22.66 18.77
N SER A 491 19.93 22.71 19.36
CA SER A 491 18.80 21.88 18.92
C SER A 491 18.38 22.20 17.48
N LEU A 492 18.32 23.48 17.11
CA LEU A 492 18.01 23.90 15.73
C LEU A 492 19.09 23.46 14.73
N LYS A 493 20.38 23.52 15.10
CA LYS A 493 21.46 23.00 14.25
C LYS A 493 21.33 21.49 14.04
N GLN A 494 20.95 20.75 15.07
CA GLN A 494 20.70 19.31 14.96
C GLN A 494 19.52 19.02 14.01
N ALA A 495 18.44 19.80 14.09
CA ALA A 495 17.33 19.69 13.14
C ALA A 495 17.80 19.90 11.68
N LEU A 496 18.65 20.88 11.44
CA LEU A 496 19.21 21.16 10.11
C LEU A 496 20.19 20.08 9.62
N PHE A 497 20.98 19.51 10.54
CA PHE A 497 21.87 18.40 10.22
C PHE A 497 21.08 17.16 9.77
N LEU A 498 19.94 16.88 10.41
CA LEU A 498 19.05 15.77 10.07
C LEU A 498 18.24 16.03 8.80
N ARG A 499 17.82 17.28 8.55
CA ARG A 499 17.06 17.70 7.37
C ARG A 499 17.57 19.05 6.85
N GLN A 500 18.44 19.01 5.84
CA GLN A 500 19.15 20.18 5.31
C GLN A 500 18.22 21.20 4.62
N ASP A 501 17.06 20.76 4.13
CA ASP A 501 16.04 21.56 3.46
C ASP A 501 14.95 22.08 4.41
N HIS A 502 15.17 22.01 5.73
CA HIS A 502 14.21 22.51 6.72
C HIS A 502 14.12 24.06 6.69
N MET A 503 13.36 24.61 5.75
CA MET A 503 13.29 26.06 5.46
C MET A 503 13.05 26.94 6.69
N VAL A 504 12.18 26.51 7.61
CA VAL A 504 11.88 27.25 8.83
C VAL A 504 13.10 27.38 9.75
N VAL A 505 13.83 26.28 9.97
CA VAL A 505 15.05 26.26 10.77
C VAL A 505 16.14 27.11 10.12
N VAL A 506 16.30 27.02 8.79
CA VAL A 506 17.25 27.85 8.02
C VAL A 506 16.98 29.34 8.27
N ASN A 507 15.71 29.77 8.24
CA ASN A 507 15.34 31.15 8.49
C ASN A 507 15.61 31.61 9.93
N ILE A 508 15.40 30.75 10.93
CA ILE A 508 15.65 31.10 12.34
C ILE A 508 17.16 31.20 12.61
N VAL A 509 17.94 30.23 12.12
CA VAL A 509 19.39 30.17 12.33
C VAL A 509 20.13 31.29 11.57
N SER A 510 19.71 31.62 10.36
CA SER A 510 20.29 32.74 9.59
C SER A 510 20.05 34.09 10.27
N ARG A 511 18.85 34.33 10.83
CA ARG A 511 18.54 35.58 11.55
C ARG A 511 19.29 35.74 12.86
N SER A 512 19.55 34.65 13.58
CA SER A 512 20.28 34.71 14.87
C SER A 512 21.79 34.89 14.69
N THR A 513 22.35 34.45 13.56
CA THR A 513 23.78 34.54 13.23
C THR A 513 24.19 35.88 12.58
N SER A 514 23.23 36.75 12.25
CA SER A 514 23.48 38.15 11.79
C SER A 514 24.16 39.05 12.84
N SER A 515 24.35 38.59 14.08
CA SER A 515 25.09 39.28 15.13
C SER A 515 26.33 38.47 15.54
N ARG A 516 27.40 38.64 14.76
CA ARG A 516 28.79 38.17 14.97
C ARG A 516 29.03 36.66 14.74
N TYR A 517 30.03 36.42 13.88
CA TYR A 517 30.74 35.17 13.61
C TYR A 517 29.97 34.04 12.90
N VAL A 518 30.03 33.97 11.55
CA VAL A 518 30.39 32.74 10.81
C VAL A 518 30.94 33.09 9.42
N CYS A 519 32.25 33.31 9.35
CA CYS A 519 33.06 32.99 8.17
C CYS A 519 34.04 31.89 8.60
N ALA A 520 33.53 30.70 8.96
CA ALA A 520 34.37 29.55 9.31
C ALA A 520 33.55 28.24 9.33
N SER A 521 33.07 27.78 8.17
CA SER A 521 32.87 26.36 7.80
C SER A 521 32.12 26.30 6.47
N GLY A 522 32.80 25.81 5.44
CA GLY A 522 32.38 25.84 4.02
C GLY A 522 31.21 24.93 3.64
N TRP A 523 30.20 24.76 4.50
CA TRP A 523 29.04 23.88 4.23
C TRP A 523 27.71 24.63 3.99
N MET A 524 27.59 25.91 4.35
CA MET A 524 26.33 26.68 4.24
C MET A 524 26.29 27.73 3.11
N GLY A 525 27.42 27.99 2.45
CA GLY A 525 27.54 29.04 1.41
C GLY A 525 26.55 28.90 0.25
N PRO A 526 26.44 27.74 -0.43
CA PRO A 526 25.61 27.61 -1.62
C PRO A 526 24.10 27.71 -1.35
N ILE A 527 23.66 27.33 -0.14
CA ILE A 527 22.23 27.35 0.24
C ILE A 527 21.81 28.78 0.58
N LEU A 528 22.62 29.51 1.35
CA LEU A 528 22.31 30.89 1.75
C LEU A 528 22.30 31.86 0.56
N ASP A 529 23.18 31.67 -0.42
CA ASP A 529 23.25 32.53 -1.62
C ASP A 529 22.03 32.35 -2.56
N SER A 530 21.44 31.14 -2.61
CA SER A 530 20.20 30.90 -3.36
C SER A 530 18.99 31.62 -2.75
N PHE A 531 18.93 31.72 -1.42
CA PHE A 531 17.76 32.25 -0.69
C PHE A 531 17.80 33.76 -0.41
N ALA A 532 18.99 34.39 -0.43
CA ALA A 532 19.11 35.85 -0.30
C ALA A 532 18.39 36.65 -1.40
N SER A 533 18.00 35.99 -2.50
CA SER A 533 17.24 36.58 -3.62
C SER A 533 15.71 36.62 -3.42
N ARG A 534 15.17 35.98 -2.36
CA ARG A 534 13.72 35.89 -2.11
C ARG A 534 13.38 36.55 -0.77
N GLY A 535 12.68 37.69 -0.83
CA GLY A 535 12.41 38.58 0.29
C GLY A 535 11.64 37.99 1.49
N PRO A 536 11.49 38.77 2.58
CA PRO A 536 11.13 38.26 3.90
C PRO A 536 9.60 38.13 4.06
N PHE A 537 8.99 36.99 3.73
CA PHE A 537 7.53 36.82 3.94
C PHE A 537 7.05 35.48 4.55
N CYS A 538 7.88 34.47 4.80
CA CYS A 538 7.38 33.15 5.23
C CYS A 538 7.50 32.80 6.73
N ALA A 539 8.32 33.49 7.53
CA ALA A 539 8.66 33.03 8.89
C ALA A 539 7.59 33.32 9.96
N THR A 540 6.73 34.32 9.75
CA THR A 540 5.75 34.76 10.76
C THR A 540 4.52 33.83 10.82
N PHE A 541 4.26 33.04 9.77
CA PHE A 541 3.00 32.31 9.59
C PHE A 541 2.89 31.04 10.45
N GLN A 542 3.96 30.25 10.59
CA GLN A 542 3.95 29.03 11.42
C GLN A 542 4.18 29.29 12.91
N TYR A 543 4.96 30.32 13.28
CA TYR A 543 5.11 30.75 14.68
C TYR A 543 3.77 31.27 15.26
N ASN A 544 3.00 32.02 14.47
CA ASN A 544 1.68 32.51 14.86
C ASN A 544 0.62 31.40 14.91
N MET A 545 0.71 30.35 14.08
CA MET A 545 -0.18 29.18 14.21
C MET A 545 0.02 28.42 15.53
N ILE A 546 1.26 28.29 16.01
CA ILE A 546 1.56 27.65 17.31
C ILE A 546 1.02 28.51 18.46
N LYS A 547 1.11 29.84 18.37
CA LYS A 547 0.63 30.79 19.39
C LYS A 547 -0.82 31.27 19.21
N GLY A 548 -1.56 30.77 18.21
CA GLY A 548 -2.95 31.15 17.95
C GLY A 548 -3.17 32.63 17.62
N HIS A 549 -2.17 33.33 17.08
CA HIS A 549 -2.34 34.73 16.68
C HIS A 549 -2.93 34.79 15.26
N ALA A 550 -4.08 35.45 15.10
CA ALA A 550 -4.66 35.71 13.79
C ALA A 550 -3.69 36.58 12.94
N PRO A 551 -3.55 36.32 11.64
CA PRO A 551 -2.76 37.19 10.77
C PRO A 551 -3.44 38.57 10.71
N ILE A 552 -2.68 39.64 10.94
CA ILE A 552 -3.07 41.01 10.56
C ILE A 552 -2.74 41.19 9.09
#